data_AF-A0A0Z8L9M4-F1
#
_entry.id   AF-A0A0Z8L9M4-F1
#
_cell.length_a   1.000
_cell.length_b   1.000
_cell.length_c   1.000
_cell.angle_alpha   90.00
_cell.angle_beta   90.00
_cell.angle_gamma   90.00
#
_symmetry.space_group_name_H-M   'P 1'
#
loop_
_entity.id
_entity.type
_entity.pdbx_description
1 polymer ?
#
loop_
_entity_poly.entity_id
_entity_poly.type
_entity_poly.pdbx_seq_one_letter_code
_entity_poly.pdbx_strand_id
1 'polypeptide(L)'
;MDQWMRDFEEQQRHDELKRKMDAQTSAMNSQAIALQKQNNILQKEHERQIEKEFKDRIFQLRLHLAQVTDESQRFVLQQMLSEAEEDYEDYQREQVEKRLADAKRRKIWLIISSVVAVLGMAGLYFVYQDISQVTVPELYGIELSEAKDLLYEEGLKVGTITEVGGQSVQPGMVSVSSPSSGKKVKRGSAVNLIIAKNVDAKDTTVVEDSSTSETATSKTAGSSQASSQSQVGSAVQSFTVDIKKQGLVIRQEPSLSGEVVTNIEPGTYTIVETTQKEGHSWGRLKSGQGWISLTDLHNPVPQVDTKNLTTDQVKAWVMDDLFSRSVMIEKYRKNQVVISVRMAEDGLVYADVTVPSDPNFEPRDWSYRINSRGELEASEYDTDPEQGGVNWYVAQHYYLENSVN
;
A
#
# COMPACT_ATOMS: atom_id res chain seq x y z
N MET A 1 2.57 12.59 -61.50
CA MET A 1 1.09 12.67 -61.34
C MET A 1 0.50 11.27 -61.24
N ASP A 2 0.62 10.46 -62.29
CA ASP A 2 -0.03 9.13 -62.40
C ASP A 2 0.24 8.15 -61.26
N GLN A 3 1.46 8.13 -60.71
CA GLN A 3 1.79 7.25 -59.58
C GLN A 3 1.02 7.68 -58.31
N TRP A 4 1.06 8.97 -57.97
CA TRP A 4 0.29 9.54 -56.86
C TRP A 4 -1.23 9.34 -57.00
N MET A 5 -1.76 9.45 -58.23
CA MET A 5 -3.18 9.14 -58.49
C MET A 5 -3.52 7.67 -58.22
N ARG A 6 -2.67 6.73 -58.66
CA ARG A 6 -2.87 5.29 -58.38
C ARG A 6 -2.75 4.97 -56.89
N ASP A 7 -1.76 5.52 -56.21
CA ASP A 7 -1.54 5.33 -54.78
C ASP A 7 -2.74 5.88 -53.97
N PHE A 8 -3.30 7.03 -54.38
CA PHE A 8 -4.51 7.61 -53.79
C PHE A 8 -5.76 6.76 -54.04
N GLU A 9 -5.95 6.24 -55.26
CA GLU A 9 -7.06 5.32 -55.58
C GLU A 9 -6.94 3.97 -54.83
N GLU A 10 -5.72 3.48 -54.60
CA GLU A 10 -5.47 2.31 -53.74
C GLU A 10 -5.80 2.58 -52.27
N GLN A 11 -5.41 3.75 -51.75
CA GLN A 11 -5.75 4.16 -50.39
C GLN A 11 -7.27 4.30 -50.20
N GLN A 12 -7.98 4.92 -51.15
CA GLN A 12 -9.44 5.00 -51.11
C GLN A 12 -10.11 3.62 -51.13
N ARG A 13 -9.65 2.70 -51.98
CA ARG A 13 -10.16 1.32 -52.01
C ARG A 13 -9.90 0.57 -50.70
N HIS A 14 -8.71 0.74 -50.11
CA HIS A 14 -8.35 0.11 -48.84
C HIS A 14 -9.21 0.65 -47.69
N ASP A 15 -9.41 1.97 -47.60
CA ASP A 15 -10.25 2.60 -46.58
C ASP A 15 -11.74 2.24 -46.76
N GLU A 16 -12.23 2.13 -47.99
CA GLU A 16 -13.59 1.65 -48.27
C GLU A 16 -13.76 0.17 -47.83
N LEU A 17 -12.78 -0.68 -48.14
CA LEU A 17 -12.80 -2.10 -47.78
C LEU A 17 -12.71 -2.28 -46.25
N LYS A 18 -11.90 -1.47 -45.57
CA LYS A 18 -11.85 -1.41 -44.10
C LYS A 18 -13.19 -0.96 -43.51
N ARG A 19 -13.80 0.11 -44.02
CA ARG A 19 -15.13 0.56 -43.57
C ARG A 19 -16.21 -0.51 -43.76
N LYS A 20 -16.18 -1.25 -44.87
CA LYS A 20 -17.09 -2.39 -45.10
C LYS A 20 -16.85 -3.53 -44.10
N MET A 21 -15.59 -3.85 -43.79
CA MET A 21 -15.22 -4.84 -42.78
C MET A 21 -15.66 -4.42 -41.37
N ASP A 22 -15.41 -3.17 -40.98
CA ASP A 22 -15.81 -2.60 -39.68
C ASP A 22 -17.34 -2.60 -39.55
N ALA A 23 -18.07 -2.20 -40.61
CA ALA A 23 -19.53 -2.25 -40.65
C ALA A 23 -20.08 -3.68 -40.56
N GLN A 24 -19.48 -4.64 -41.26
CA GLN A 24 -19.84 -6.06 -41.19
C GLN A 24 -19.59 -6.64 -39.80
N THR A 25 -18.47 -6.29 -39.16
CA THR A 25 -18.11 -6.73 -37.81
C THR A 25 -19.07 -6.13 -36.76
N SER A 26 -19.40 -4.85 -36.91
CA SER A 26 -20.42 -4.17 -36.08
C SER A 26 -21.80 -4.82 -36.23
N ALA A 27 -22.24 -5.10 -37.47
CA ALA A 27 -23.48 -5.81 -37.74
C ALA A 27 -23.50 -7.21 -37.09
N MET A 28 -22.44 -8.01 -37.27
CA MET A 28 -22.30 -9.33 -36.66
C MET A 28 -22.34 -9.27 -35.12
N ASN A 29 -21.65 -8.30 -34.50
CA ASN A 29 -21.66 -8.11 -33.06
C ASN A 29 -23.06 -7.71 -32.55
N SER A 30 -23.76 -6.81 -33.25
CA SER A 30 -25.13 -6.44 -32.88
C SER A 30 -26.12 -7.60 -33.02
N GLN A 31 -25.96 -8.45 -34.04
CA GLN A 31 -26.75 -9.67 -34.22
C GLN A 31 -26.46 -10.69 -33.10
N ALA A 32 -25.20 -10.87 -32.71
CA ALA A 32 -24.83 -11.74 -31.59
C ALA A 32 -25.45 -11.28 -30.27
N ILE A 33 -25.44 -9.96 -29.98
CA ILE A 33 -26.09 -9.37 -28.81
C ILE A 33 -27.61 -9.59 -28.86
N ALA A 34 -28.24 -9.42 -30.02
CA ALA A 34 -29.67 -9.65 -30.20
C ALA A 34 -30.05 -11.13 -29.96
N LEU A 35 -29.28 -12.08 -30.51
CA LEU A 35 -29.46 -13.51 -30.30
C LEU A 35 -29.25 -13.90 -28.83
N GLN A 36 -28.22 -13.36 -28.17
CA GLN A 36 -28.01 -13.60 -26.73
C GLN A 36 -29.19 -13.07 -25.90
N LYS A 37 -29.71 -11.89 -26.23
CA LYS A 37 -30.91 -11.34 -25.58
C LYS A 37 -32.14 -12.22 -25.81
N GLN A 38 -32.33 -12.76 -27.01
CA GLN A 38 -33.42 -13.68 -27.34
C GLN A 38 -33.30 -14.99 -26.55
N ASN A 39 -32.12 -15.61 -26.51
CA ASN A 39 -31.87 -16.82 -25.73
C ASN A 39 -32.16 -16.61 -24.24
N ASN A 40 -31.76 -15.46 -23.68
CA ASN A 40 -32.05 -15.10 -22.28
C ASN A 40 -33.55 -14.88 -22.01
N ILE A 41 -34.35 -14.51 -23.02
CA ILE A 41 -35.81 -14.40 -22.90
C ILE A 41 -36.44 -15.80 -22.94
N LEU A 42 -36.05 -16.62 -23.92
CA LEU A 42 -36.53 -17.99 -24.08
C LEU A 42 -36.23 -18.85 -22.85
N GLN A 43 -35.03 -18.73 -22.25
CA GLN A 43 -34.69 -19.40 -21.00
C GLN A 43 -35.63 -19.00 -19.86
N LYS A 44 -35.93 -17.70 -19.68
CA LYS A 44 -36.85 -17.24 -18.64
C LYS A 44 -38.30 -17.65 -18.88
N GLU A 45 -38.70 -17.79 -20.14
CA GLU A 45 -40.03 -18.32 -20.49
C GLU A 45 -40.11 -19.81 -20.18
N HIS A 46 -39.06 -20.57 -20.48
CA HIS A 46 -38.95 -21.99 -20.14
C HIS A 46 -38.94 -22.21 -18.61
N GLU A 47 -38.17 -21.43 -17.85
CA GLU A 47 -38.19 -21.46 -16.37
C GLU A 47 -39.60 -21.23 -15.80
N ARG A 48 -40.34 -20.25 -16.34
CA ARG A 48 -41.72 -19.97 -15.93
C ARG A 48 -42.69 -21.09 -16.29
N GLN A 49 -42.47 -21.78 -17.42
CA GLN A 49 -43.27 -22.94 -17.80
C GLN A 49 -43.05 -24.09 -16.81
N ILE A 50 -41.79 -24.41 -16.48
CA ILE A 50 -41.43 -25.41 -15.47
C ILE A 50 -42.04 -25.07 -14.10
N GLU A 51 -41.87 -23.82 -13.63
CA GLU A 51 -42.43 -23.39 -12.34
C GLU A 51 -43.97 -23.46 -12.32
N LYS A 52 -44.63 -23.21 -13.45
CA LYS A 52 -46.09 -23.36 -13.60
C LYS A 52 -46.51 -24.83 -13.58
N GLU A 53 -45.77 -25.71 -14.26
CA GLU A 53 -46.04 -27.14 -14.33
C GLU A 53 -45.98 -27.80 -12.96
N PHE A 54 -44.93 -27.52 -12.17
CA PHE A 54 -44.84 -27.99 -10.77
C PHE A 54 -46.04 -27.52 -9.93
N LYS A 55 -46.39 -26.23 -10.00
CA LYS A 55 -47.52 -25.68 -9.24
C LYS A 55 -48.86 -26.29 -9.64
N ASP A 56 -49.08 -26.54 -10.94
CA ASP A 56 -50.29 -27.19 -11.42
C ASP A 56 -50.34 -28.66 -10.98
N ARG A 57 -49.24 -29.44 -11.12
CA ARG A 57 -49.15 -30.82 -10.60
C ARG A 57 -49.50 -30.90 -9.11
N ILE A 58 -48.88 -30.06 -8.28
CA ILE A 58 -49.16 -29.97 -6.83
C ILE A 58 -50.63 -29.60 -6.58
N PHE A 59 -51.18 -28.64 -7.33
CA PHE A 59 -52.58 -28.22 -7.19
C PHE A 59 -53.56 -29.34 -7.56
N GLN A 60 -53.35 -30.04 -8.67
CA GLN A 60 -54.19 -31.17 -9.09
C GLN A 60 -54.11 -32.33 -8.09
N LEU A 61 -52.93 -32.65 -7.58
CA LEU A 61 -52.74 -33.68 -6.55
C LEU A 61 -53.48 -33.32 -5.25
N ARG A 62 -53.39 -32.08 -4.78
CA ARG A 62 -54.15 -31.58 -3.61
C ARG A 62 -55.67 -31.61 -3.87
N LEU A 63 -56.11 -31.27 -5.08
CA LEU A 63 -57.53 -31.30 -5.46
C LEU A 63 -58.09 -32.73 -5.48
N HIS A 64 -57.39 -33.68 -6.09
CA HIS A 64 -57.75 -35.10 -6.07
C HIS A 64 -57.73 -35.66 -4.63
N LEU A 65 -56.72 -35.32 -3.83
CA LEU A 65 -56.61 -35.76 -2.43
C LEU A 65 -57.79 -35.28 -1.57
N ALA A 66 -58.37 -34.11 -1.87
CA ALA A 66 -59.56 -33.58 -1.20
C ALA A 66 -60.87 -34.26 -1.64
N GLN A 67 -60.90 -34.90 -2.81
CA GLN A 67 -62.07 -35.59 -3.38
C GLN A 67 -62.08 -37.11 -3.12
N VAL A 68 -60.92 -37.70 -2.81
CA VAL A 68 -60.79 -39.15 -2.64
C VAL A 68 -61.35 -39.62 -1.30
N THR A 69 -62.15 -40.69 -1.32
CA THR A 69 -62.75 -41.29 -0.11
C THR A 69 -62.10 -42.63 0.29
N ASP A 70 -61.36 -43.26 -0.62
CA ASP A 70 -60.65 -44.52 -0.38
C ASP A 70 -59.27 -44.29 0.27
N GLU A 71 -58.99 -44.96 1.39
CA GLU A 71 -57.72 -44.77 2.12
C GLU A 71 -56.49 -45.25 1.35
N SER A 72 -56.60 -46.30 0.51
CA SER A 72 -55.47 -46.82 -0.25
C SER A 72 -55.05 -45.86 -1.37
N GLN A 73 -56.04 -45.28 -2.07
CA GLN A 73 -55.80 -44.23 -3.06
C GLN A 73 -55.31 -42.93 -2.40
N ARG A 74 -55.83 -42.61 -1.21
CA ARG A 74 -55.39 -41.44 -0.42
C ARG A 74 -53.91 -41.53 -0.06
N PHE A 75 -53.44 -42.69 0.37
CA PHE A 75 -52.02 -42.91 0.68
C PHE A 75 -51.11 -42.69 -0.54
N VAL A 76 -51.48 -43.24 -1.71
CA VAL A 76 -50.72 -43.05 -2.95
C VAL A 76 -50.70 -41.58 -3.39
N LEU A 77 -51.84 -40.88 -3.30
CA LEU A 77 -51.92 -39.44 -3.60
C LEU A 77 -51.11 -38.58 -2.61
N GLN A 78 -51.04 -38.97 -1.33
CA GLN A 78 -50.16 -38.30 -0.36
C GLN A 78 -48.69 -38.48 -0.70
N GLN A 79 -48.26 -39.69 -1.08
CA GLN A 79 -46.88 -39.96 -1.47
C GLN A 79 -46.48 -39.18 -2.75
N MET A 80 -47.35 -39.17 -3.77
CA MET A 80 -47.12 -38.39 -5.00
C MET A 80 -47.11 -36.88 -4.73
N LEU A 81 -47.90 -36.41 -3.75
CA LEU A 81 -47.90 -35.01 -3.36
C LEU A 81 -46.61 -34.62 -2.62
N SER A 82 -46.14 -35.43 -1.68
CA SER A 82 -44.87 -35.16 -0.99
C SER A 82 -43.68 -35.16 -1.95
N GLU A 83 -43.64 -36.11 -2.90
CA GLU A 83 -42.63 -36.16 -3.96
C GLU A 83 -42.68 -34.90 -4.85
N ALA A 84 -43.87 -34.48 -5.29
CA ALA A 84 -44.03 -33.27 -6.09
C ALA A 84 -43.71 -31.97 -5.34
N GLU A 85 -43.93 -31.94 -4.02
CA GLU A 85 -43.57 -30.81 -3.15
C GLU A 85 -42.05 -30.74 -2.91
N GLU A 86 -41.38 -31.88 -2.72
CA GLU A 86 -39.92 -32.01 -2.61
C GLU A 86 -39.21 -31.61 -3.92
N ASP A 87 -39.66 -32.14 -5.07
CA ASP A 87 -39.20 -31.76 -6.42
C ASP A 87 -39.21 -30.22 -6.61
N TYR A 88 -40.28 -29.57 -6.15
CA TYR A 88 -40.46 -28.12 -6.29
C TYR A 88 -39.61 -27.32 -5.32
N GLU A 89 -39.38 -27.80 -4.10
CA GLU A 89 -38.42 -27.17 -3.18
C GLU A 89 -36.99 -27.23 -3.73
N ASP A 90 -36.55 -28.37 -4.26
CA ASP A 90 -35.22 -28.53 -4.84
C ASP A 90 -35.02 -27.66 -6.09
N TYR A 91 -36.04 -27.57 -6.96
CA TYR A 91 -36.05 -26.60 -8.07
C TYR A 91 -35.86 -25.14 -7.57
N GLN A 92 -36.53 -24.75 -6.48
CA GLN A 92 -36.37 -23.41 -5.91
C GLN A 92 -34.97 -23.20 -5.31
N ARG A 93 -34.40 -24.21 -4.64
CA ARG A 93 -33.03 -24.17 -4.09
C ARG A 93 -32.01 -23.95 -5.22
N GLU A 94 -32.08 -24.73 -6.30
CA GLU A 94 -31.18 -24.61 -7.46
C GLU A 94 -31.26 -23.20 -8.09
N GLN A 95 -32.46 -22.65 -8.22
CA GLN A 95 -32.68 -21.31 -8.78
C GLN A 95 -32.17 -20.20 -7.83
N VAL A 96 -32.23 -20.38 -6.51
CA VAL A 96 -31.62 -19.47 -5.54
C VAL A 96 -30.09 -19.52 -5.62
N GLU A 97 -29.50 -20.71 -5.72
CA GLU A 97 -28.04 -20.87 -5.86
C GLU A 97 -27.51 -20.22 -7.15
N LYS A 98 -28.17 -20.45 -8.30
CA LYS A 98 -27.83 -19.80 -9.58
C LYS A 98 -27.87 -18.27 -9.46
N ARG A 99 -28.93 -17.71 -8.87
CA ARG A 99 -29.07 -16.26 -8.64
C ARG A 99 -27.98 -15.70 -7.71
N LEU A 100 -27.62 -16.44 -6.66
CA LEU A 100 -26.53 -16.08 -5.75
C LEU A 100 -25.15 -16.13 -6.44
N ALA A 101 -24.90 -17.13 -7.27
CA ALA A 101 -23.68 -17.25 -8.07
C ALA A 101 -23.54 -16.08 -9.07
N ASP A 102 -24.61 -15.74 -9.78
CA ASP A 102 -24.64 -14.58 -10.69
C ASP A 102 -24.45 -13.26 -9.95
N ALA A 103 -25.09 -13.08 -8.79
CA ALA A 103 -24.89 -11.89 -7.97
C ALA A 103 -23.43 -11.76 -7.47
N LYS A 104 -22.81 -12.87 -7.06
CA LYS A 104 -21.37 -12.91 -6.70
C LYS A 104 -20.49 -12.56 -7.90
N ARG A 105 -20.72 -13.16 -9.07
CA ARG A 105 -19.98 -12.87 -10.32
C ARG A 105 -20.09 -11.40 -10.73
N ARG A 106 -21.28 -10.80 -10.63
CA ARG A 106 -21.50 -9.35 -10.89
C ARG A 106 -20.73 -8.48 -9.89
N LYS A 107 -20.76 -8.80 -8.59
CA LYS A 107 -19.97 -8.08 -7.58
C LYS A 107 -18.47 -8.15 -7.86
N ILE A 108 -17.94 -9.31 -8.23
CA ILE A 108 -16.53 -9.49 -8.62
C ILE A 108 -16.18 -8.62 -9.84
N TRP A 109 -17.02 -8.61 -10.88
CA TRP A 109 -16.80 -7.75 -12.05
C TRP A 109 -16.86 -6.25 -11.74
N LEU A 110 -17.73 -5.81 -10.82
CA LEU A 110 -17.75 -4.43 -10.35
C LEU A 110 -16.48 -4.05 -9.58
N ILE A 111 -15.96 -4.95 -8.73
CA ILE A 111 -14.68 -4.75 -8.03
C ILE A 111 -13.52 -4.66 -9.03
N ILE A 112 -13.43 -5.59 -9.99
CA ILE A 112 -12.40 -5.56 -11.04
C ILE A 112 -12.49 -4.27 -11.86
N SER A 113 -13.69 -3.87 -12.28
CA SER A 113 -13.92 -2.62 -13.01
C SER A 113 -13.51 -1.38 -12.19
N SER A 114 -13.79 -1.37 -10.89
CA SER A 114 -13.36 -0.30 -9.98
C SER A 114 -11.84 -0.24 -9.84
N VAL A 115 -11.16 -1.38 -9.69
CA VAL A 115 -9.69 -1.44 -9.64
C VAL A 115 -9.06 -0.95 -10.94
N VAL A 116 -9.57 -1.37 -12.10
CA VAL A 116 -9.09 -0.89 -13.41
C VAL A 116 -9.30 0.62 -13.57
N ALA A 117 -10.43 1.17 -13.12
CA ALA A 117 -10.67 2.61 -13.15
C ALA A 117 -9.71 3.40 -12.24
N VAL A 118 -9.42 2.88 -11.04
CA VAL A 118 -8.44 3.48 -10.11
C VAL A 118 -7.02 3.44 -10.69
N LEU A 119 -6.61 2.31 -11.29
CA LEU A 119 -5.31 2.19 -11.96
C LEU A 119 -5.19 3.14 -13.17
N GLY A 120 -6.27 3.30 -13.95
CA GLY A 120 -6.34 4.27 -15.05
C GLY A 120 -6.21 5.72 -14.56
N MET A 121 -6.91 6.08 -13.47
CA MET A 121 -6.76 7.41 -12.85
C MET A 121 -5.37 7.64 -12.27
N ALA A 122 -4.76 6.64 -11.64
CA ALA A 122 -3.38 6.74 -11.14
C ALA A 122 -2.39 6.97 -12.30
N GLY A 123 -2.52 6.21 -13.40
CA GLY A 123 -1.70 6.41 -14.61
C GLY A 123 -1.86 7.81 -15.21
N LEU A 124 -3.09 8.30 -15.34
CA LEU A 124 -3.38 9.68 -15.78
C LEU A 124 -2.76 10.73 -14.85
N TYR A 125 -2.79 10.51 -13.53
CA TYR A 125 -2.20 11.41 -12.54
C TYR A 125 -0.67 11.49 -12.66
N PHE A 126 0.02 10.36 -12.87
CA PHE A 126 1.46 10.35 -13.11
C PHE A 126 1.85 11.05 -14.42
N VAL A 127 1.08 10.85 -15.50
CA VAL A 127 1.30 11.55 -16.78
C VAL A 127 1.08 13.07 -16.61
N TYR A 128 0.06 13.48 -15.86
CA TYR A 128 -0.20 14.89 -15.56
C TYR A 128 0.92 15.56 -14.75
N GLN A 129 1.51 14.84 -13.79
CA GLN A 129 2.65 15.32 -12.99
C GLN A 129 3.87 15.63 -13.88
N ASP A 130 4.26 14.73 -14.81
CA ASP A 130 5.46 14.93 -15.64
C ASP A 130 5.27 16.05 -16.69
N ILE A 131 4.08 16.16 -17.30
CA ILE A 131 3.74 17.28 -18.22
C ILE A 131 3.78 18.65 -17.51
N SER A 132 3.61 18.69 -16.19
CA SER A 132 3.61 19.93 -15.41
C SER A 132 5.02 20.45 -15.05
N GLN A 133 6.08 19.69 -15.38
CA GLN A 133 7.46 20.04 -15.05
C GLN A 133 8.24 20.51 -16.28
N VAL A 134 9.14 21.47 -16.08
CA VAL A 134 10.08 21.99 -17.08
C VAL A 134 11.48 22.05 -16.45
N THR A 135 12.52 21.99 -17.27
CA THR A 135 13.92 22.02 -16.79
C THR A 135 14.41 23.46 -16.76
N VAL A 136 15.09 23.89 -15.70
CA VAL A 136 15.77 25.19 -15.69
C VAL A 136 16.90 25.15 -16.73
N PRO A 137 16.91 26.02 -17.75
CA PRO A 137 17.94 26.05 -18.78
C PRO A 137 19.29 26.47 -18.21
N GLU A 138 20.36 26.36 -18.99
CA GLU A 138 21.66 26.88 -18.58
C GLU A 138 21.67 28.41 -18.69
N LEU A 139 22.00 29.08 -17.59
CA LEU A 139 21.98 30.54 -17.45
C LEU A 139 23.34 31.11 -17.02
N TYR A 140 24.35 30.27 -16.77
CA TYR A 140 25.67 30.77 -16.38
C TYR A 140 26.40 31.44 -17.56
N GLY A 141 26.82 32.70 -17.37
CA GLY A 141 27.67 33.42 -18.32
C GLY A 141 26.96 34.04 -19.53
N ILE A 142 25.63 33.99 -19.59
CA ILE A 142 24.83 34.71 -20.61
C ILE A 142 24.35 36.07 -20.11
N GLU A 143 23.90 36.94 -21.03
CA GLU A 143 23.41 38.28 -20.69
C GLU A 143 22.07 38.22 -19.94
N LEU A 144 21.82 39.17 -19.03
CA LEU A 144 20.54 39.27 -18.32
C LEU A 144 19.31 39.42 -19.25
N SER A 145 19.47 39.95 -20.46
CA SER A 145 18.39 40.04 -21.46
C SER A 145 18.03 38.65 -22.00
N GLU A 146 19.00 37.97 -22.61
CA GLU A 146 18.94 36.61 -23.13
C GLU A 146 18.46 35.59 -22.07
N ALA A 147 18.93 35.71 -20.83
CA ALA A 147 18.50 34.87 -19.71
C ALA A 147 17.00 35.00 -19.38
N LYS A 148 16.39 36.17 -19.63
CA LYS A 148 14.94 36.35 -19.40
C LYS A 148 14.14 35.68 -20.51
N ASP A 149 14.55 35.86 -21.76
CA ASP A 149 13.86 35.30 -22.91
C ASP A 149 13.90 33.77 -22.87
N LEU A 150 15.07 33.18 -22.58
CA LEU A 150 15.23 31.72 -22.44
C LEU A 150 14.38 31.14 -21.29
N LEU A 151 14.23 31.87 -20.18
CA LEU A 151 13.30 31.49 -19.10
C LEU A 151 11.84 31.54 -19.56
N TYR A 152 11.44 32.54 -20.35
CA TYR A 152 10.07 32.63 -20.86
C TYR A 152 9.74 31.54 -21.90
N GLU A 153 10.68 31.17 -22.76
CA GLU A 153 10.51 30.09 -23.75
C GLU A 153 10.30 28.72 -23.08
N GLU A 154 11.09 28.40 -22.05
CA GLU A 154 10.89 27.22 -21.20
C GLU A 154 9.62 27.30 -20.32
N GLY A 155 8.89 28.41 -20.36
CA GLY A 155 7.67 28.63 -19.59
C GLY A 155 7.90 28.84 -18.09
N LEU A 156 9.09 29.35 -17.73
CA LEU A 156 9.47 29.80 -16.39
C LEU A 156 9.19 31.29 -16.23
N LYS A 157 9.44 31.82 -15.02
CA LYS A 157 9.34 33.24 -14.71
C LYS A 157 10.67 33.76 -14.18
N VAL A 158 10.95 35.02 -14.47
CA VAL A 158 12.08 35.76 -13.86
C VAL A 158 11.72 36.07 -12.41
N GLY A 159 12.60 35.69 -11.48
CA GLY A 159 12.47 35.97 -10.06
C GLY A 159 13.16 37.27 -9.64
N THR A 160 13.70 37.28 -8.43
CA THR A 160 14.52 38.39 -7.91
C THR A 160 15.85 38.44 -8.64
N ILE A 161 16.30 39.65 -9.01
CA ILE A 161 17.62 39.89 -9.61
C ILE A 161 18.47 40.63 -8.59
N THR A 162 19.68 40.12 -8.31
CA THR A 162 20.62 40.70 -7.34
C THR A 162 21.97 40.97 -7.99
N GLU A 163 22.48 42.20 -7.86
CA GLU A 163 23.83 42.56 -8.31
C GLU A 163 24.88 42.33 -7.21
N VAL A 164 25.95 41.60 -7.53
CA VAL A 164 27.05 41.32 -6.59
C VAL A 164 28.40 41.56 -7.29
N GLY A 165 29.34 42.20 -6.58
CA GLY A 165 30.71 42.40 -7.06
C GLY A 165 31.58 41.15 -6.88
N GLY A 166 32.71 41.09 -7.57
CA GLY A 166 33.69 39.99 -7.43
C GLY A 166 33.24 38.63 -7.98
N GLN A 167 32.25 38.60 -8.88
CA GLN A 167 31.84 37.39 -9.60
C GLN A 167 32.84 37.06 -10.72
N SER A 168 32.91 35.79 -11.15
CA SER A 168 33.85 35.32 -12.18
C SER A 168 33.39 35.55 -13.62
N VAL A 169 32.17 36.07 -13.82
CA VAL A 169 31.59 36.39 -15.14
C VAL A 169 31.67 37.89 -15.43
N GLN A 170 31.54 38.28 -16.71
CA GLN A 170 31.61 39.70 -17.08
C GLN A 170 30.43 40.49 -16.49
N PRO A 171 30.60 41.78 -16.17
CA PRO A 171 29.51 42.63 -15.70
C PRO A 171 28.25 42.55 -16.59
N GLY A 172 27.07 42.50 -15.95
CA GLY A 172 25.79 42.32 -16.65
C GLY A 172 25.44 40.87 -17.03
N MET A 173 26.38 39.93 -16.91
CA MET A 173 26.11 38.49 -17.09
C MET A 173 25.60 37.84 -15.81
N VAL A 174 24.81 36.78 -15.98
CA VAL A 174 24.32 35.93 -14.88
C VAL A 174 25.45 35.03 -14.37
N SER A 175 25.68 35.06 -13.05
CA SER A 175 26.69 34.26 -12.36
C SER A 175 26.10 33.10 -11.56
N VAL A 176 24.84 33.21 -11.10
CA VAL A 176 24.13 32.15 -10.35
C VAL A 176 22.64 32.19 -10.66
N SER A 177 22.02 31.03 -10.87
CA SER A 177 20.57 30.83 -10.94
C SER A 177 20.06 30.05 -9.73
N SER A 178 18.86 30.37 -9.24
CA SER A 178 18.19 29.64 -8.16
C SER A 178 16.68 29.54 -8.40
N PRO A 179 16.13 28.34 -8.69
CA PRO A 179 16.82 27.04 -8.76
C PRO A 179 17.91 26.97 -9.84
N SER A 180 18.91 26.12 -9.62
CA SER A 180 20.07 25.96 -10.51
C SER A 180 19.70 25.29 -11.84
N SER A 181 20.49 25.56 -12.88
CA SER A 181 20.47 24.90 -14.18
C SER A 181 20.31 23.36 -14.06
N GLY A 182 19.53 22.76 -14.95
CA GLY A 182 19.28 21.32 -15.00
C GLY A 182 18.27 20.78 -13.97
N LYS A 183 17.75 21.59 -13.04
CA LYS A 183 16.68 21.14 -12.13
C LYS A 183 15.31 21.12 -12.82
N LYS A 184 14.54 20.04 -12.64
CA LYS A 184 13.11 20.03 -12.95
C LYS A 184 12.35 20.86 -11.91
N VAL A 185 11.51 21.78 -12.38
CA VAL A 185 10.63 22.64 -11.57
C VAL A 185 9.24 22.70 -12.20
N LYS A 186 8.22 23.17 -11.47
CA LYS A 186 6.88 23.32 -12.04
C LYS A 186 6.87 24.43 -13.09
N ARG A 187 6.13 24.23 -14.19
CA ARG A 187 5.95 25.28 -15.21
C ARG A 187 5.39 26.55 -14.56
N GLY A 188 5.99 27.70 -14.87
CA GLY A 188 5.68 28.99 -14.26
C GLY A 188 6.38 29.28 -12.92
N SER A 189 7.29 28.42 -12.44
CA SER A 189 8.17 28.70 -11.31
C SER A 189 9.10 29.89 -11.58
N ALA A 190 9.40 30.67 -10.54
CA ALA A 190 10.33 31.79 -10.62
C ALA A 190 11.79 31.32 -10.42
N VAL A 191 12.70 31.82 -11.27
CA VAL A 191 14.15 31.60 -11.15
C VAL A 191 14.80 32.93 -10.77
N ASN A 192 15.38 32.99 -9.57
CA ASN A 192 16.15 34.14 -9.10
C ASN A 192 17.54 34.14 -9.75
N LEU A 193 18.06 35.33 -10.07
CA LEU A 193 19.33 35.50 -10.78
C LEU A 193 20.28 36.39 -9.97
N ILE A 194 21.54 35.98 -9.86
CA ILE A 194 22.63 36.84 -9.38
C ILE A 194 23.46 37.24 -10.59
N ILE A 195 23.64 38.54 -10.81
CA ILE A 195 24.44 39.09 -11.91
C ILE A 195 25.71 39.77 -11.40
N ALA A 196 26.76 39.77 -12.22
CA ALA A 196 27.98 40.49 -11.93
C ALA A 196 27.77 42.01 -12.03
N LYS A 197 28.08 42.73 -10.95
CA LYS A 197 27.94 44.19 -10.89
C LYS A 197 28.95 44.91 -11.80
N ASN A 198 28.51 45.96 -12.48
CA ASN A 198 29.42 46.90 -13.13
C ASN A 198 30.30 47.62 -12.10
N VAL A 199 31.62 47.47 -12.25
CA VAL A 199 32.62 48.29 -11.56
C VAL A 199 32.95 49.50 -12.44
N ASP A 200 32.05 50.48 -12.42
CA ASP A 200 32.38 51.83 -12.89
C ASP A 200 33.53 52.38 -12.03
N ALA A 201 34.66 52.68 -12.69
CA ALA A 201 35.92 52.91 -12.02
C ALA A 201 35.98 54.29 -11.33
N LYS A 202 35.48 54.38 -10.09
CA LYS A 202 35.84 55.49 -9.19
C LYS A 202 35.66 55.23 -7.68
N ASP A 203 36.39 54.26 -7.13
CA ASP A 203 37.10 54.49 -5.86
C ASP A 203 38.32 53.57 -5.73
N THR A 204 39.51 54.16 -5.81
CA THR A 204 40.78 53.45 -5.59
C THR A 204 41.43 54.03 -4.35
N THR A 205 41.14 53.43 -3.19
CA THR A 205 41.97 53.60 -1.99
C THR A 205 42.61 52.28 -1.63
N VAL A 206 43.87 52.14 -2.08
CA VAL A 206 44.79 51.08 -1.64
C VAL A 206 45.07 51.26 -0.14
N VAL A 207 44.82 50.20 0.65
CA VAL A 207 45.57 49.98 1.89
C VAL A 207 45.96 48.51 1.93
N GLU A 208 47.23 48.27 1.70
CA GLU A 208 47.92 47.00 1.85
C GLU A 208 48.60 47.01 3.23
N ASP A 209 48.29 46.07 4.13
CA ASP A 209 49.29 45.57 5.08
C ASP A 209 48.98 44.17 5.65
N SER A 210 49.98 43.30 5.51
CA SER A 210 50.43 42.18 6.36
C SER A 210 49.51 41.40 7.34
N SER A 211 49.45 40.09 7.08
CA SER A 211 49.92 38.98 7.96
C SER A 211 49.70 39.03 9.50
N THR A 212 49.18 37.93 10.09
CA THR A 212 49.98 36.86 10.78
C THR A 212 49.13 35.92 11.68
N SER A 213 49.43 34.61 11.59
CA SER A 213 49.23 33.46 12.51
C SER A 213 48.40 33.53 13.83
N GLU A 214 47.51 32.53 13.94
CA GLU A 214 47.46 31.48 15.00
C GLU A 214 46.98 31.67 16.46
N THR A 215 46.33 30.58 16.91
CA THR A 215 46.23 30.01 18.27
C THR A 215 45.00 30.34 19.14
N ALA A 216 44.41 29.26 19.66
CA ALA A 216 43.27 29.23 20.57
C ALA A 216 43.63 29.61 22.02
N THR A 217 42.63 29.76 22.90
CA THR A 217 42.48 28.91 24.11
C THR A 217 41.10 29.11 24.75
N SER A 218 40.67 28.09 25.49
CA SER A 218 39.33 27.88 26.04
C SER A 218 39.13 28.44 27.46
N LYS A 219 37.86 28.43 27.91
CA LYS A 219 37.34 28.48 29.30
C LYS A 219 37.35 29.81 30.08
N THR A 220 36.15 30.17 30.56
CA THR A 220 35.89 30.43 31.98
C THR A 220 34.48 29.94 32.31
N ALA A 221 34.30 29.32 33.47
CA ALA A 221 33.02 28.80 33.95
C ALA A 221 32.50 29.64 35.13
N GLY A 222 31.18 29.75 35.27
CA GLY A 222 30.52 30.46 36.37
C GLY A 222 29.07 30.02 36.56
N SER A 223 28.87 29.06 37.47
CA SER A 223 27.57 28.79 38.14
C SER A 223 27.27 29.94 39.13
N SER A 224 26.05 30.24 39.61
CA SER A 224 24.74 29.56 39.65
C SER A 224 23.61 30.58 39.31
N GLN A 225 22.30 30.38 39.46
CA GLN A 225 21.48 29.33 40.11
C GLN A 225 20.07 29.23 39.46
N ALA A 226 19.15 28.45 40.02
CA ALA A 226 17.87 28.10 39.39
C ALA A 226 16.61 28.66 40.09
N SER A 227 15.60 28.98 39.28
CA SER A 227 14.18 28.60 39.48
C SER A 227 13.41 28.83 38.16
N SER A 228 13.09 27.79 37.38
CA SER A 228 11.88 26.94 37.52
C SER A 228 10.71 27.34 36.59
N GLN A 229 10.92 27.34 35.26
CA GLN A 229 9.86 27.06 34.26
C GLN A 229 10.45 26.83 32.85
N SER A 230 10.67 25.56 32.49
CA SER A 230 10.93 25.08 31.12
C SER A 230 10.43 23.63 31.04
N GLN A 231 9.55 23.28 30.11
CA GLN A 231 9.95 22.79 28.78
C GLN A 231 11.12 21.79 28.86
N VAL A 232 10.79 20.50 28.85
CA VAL A 232 11.77 19.45 28.58
C VAL A 232 12.08 19.48 27.09
N GLY A 233 13.00 20.36 26.70
CA GLY A 233 13.77 20.18 25.49
C GLY A 233 14.71 19.01 25.71
N SER A 234 14.38 17.84 25.15
CA SER A 234 15.31 16.70 25.14
C SER A 234 16.57 17.09 24.38
N ALA A 235 17.73 16.94 25.02
CA ALA A 235 19.01 17.18 24.39
C ALA A 235 19.14 16.31 23.14
N VAL A 236 19.40 16.95 21.99
CA VAL A 236 19.52 16.29 20.68
C VAL A 236 20.80 15.46 20.65
N GLN A 237 20.74 14.23 21.14
CA GLN A 237 21.73 13.22 20.84
C GLN A 237 21.39 12.63 19.47
N SER A 238 22.17 13.00 18.46
CA SER A 238 22.08 12.36 17.15
C SER A 238 22.66 10.94 17.23
N PHE A 239 21.89 9.94 16.81
CA PHE A 239 22.31 8.54 16.80
C PHE A 239 22.20 7.94 15.40
N THR A 240 22.91 6.85 15.16
CA THR A 240 22.87 6.11 13.89
C THR A 240 21.88 4.97 13.93
N VAL A 241 21.10 4.82 12.87
CA VAL A 241 20.17 3.71 12.62
C VAL A 241 20.69 2.93 11.42
N ASP A 242 20.81 1.61 11.55
CA ASP A 242 21.15 0.70 10.45
C ASP A 242 19.89 0.08 9.86
N ILE A 243 19.57 0.42 8.61
CA ILE A 243 18.35 0.01 7.92
C ILE A 243 18.66 -1.21 7.05
N LYS A 244 18.14 -2.38 7.44
CA LYS A 244 18.45 -3.67 6.80
C LYS A 244 17.43 -4.14 5.77
N LYS A 245 16.22 -3.56 5.76
CA LYS A 245 15.11 -3.92 4.85
C LYS A 245 14.78 -2.77 3.91
N GLN A 246 14.47 -3.10 2.66
CA GLN A 246 13.93 -2.15 1.68
C GLN A 246 12.44 -1.89 1.97
N GLY A 247 11.93 -0.72 1.55
CA GLY A 247 10.51 -0.38 1.61
C GLY A 247 10.08 0.51 2.79
N LEU A 248 11.00 0.92 3.66
CA LEU A 248 10.74 2.03 4.57
C LEU A 248 10.68 3.35 3.78
N VAL A 249 9.90 4.32 4.26
CA VAL A 249 9.52 5.52 3.51
C VAL A 249 9.91 6.80 4.26
N ILE A 250 10.52 7.74 3.55
CA ILE A 250 10.83 9.09 4.01
C ILE A 250 9.62 9.99 3.75
N ARG A 251 9.18 10.74 4.77
CA ARG A 251 8.03 11.64 4.72
C ARG A 251 8.40 13.08 5.08
N GLN A 252 7.67 14.07 4.56
CA GLN A 252 7.95 15.48 4.86
C GLN A 252 7.72 15.83 6.34
N GLU A 253 6.80 15.12 7.00
CA GLU A 253 6.42 15.33 8.40
C GLU A 253 6.31 13.99 9.16
N PRO A 254 6.36 14.00 10.50
CA PRO A 254 6.24 12.80 11.33
C PRO A 254 4.77 12.35 11.45
N SER A 255 4.19 11.85 10.35
CA SER A 255 2.80 11.37 10.28
C SER A 255 2.68 10.22 9.27
N LEU A 256 1.84 9.23 9.55
CA LEU A 256 1.47 8.20 8.57
C LEU A 256 0.67 8.77 7.39
N SER A 257 -0.02 9.90 7.61
CA SER A 257 -0.73 10.67 6.58
C SER A 257 0.16 11.70 5.87
N GLY A 258 1.38 11.95 6.38
CA GLY A 258 2.32 12.92 5.83
C GLY A 258 2.83 12.54 4.43
N GLU A 259 3.04 13.56 3.58
CA GLU A 259 3.44 13.38 2.18
C GLU A 259 4.74 12.55 2.06
N VAL A 260 4.71 11.53 1.20
CA VAL A 260 5.84 10.65 0.90
C VAL A 260 6.83 11.40 0.00
N VAL A 261 8.07 11.50 0.45
CA VAL A 261 9.17 12.11 -0.31
C VAL A 261 9.82 11.08 -1.23
N THR A 262 10.24 9.95 -0.67
CA THR A 262 10.88 8.83 -1.40
C THR A 262 11.01 7.61 -0.48
N ASN A 263 11.38 6.46 -1.03
CA ASN A 263 11.80 5.30 -0.25
C ASN A 263 13.23 5.49 0.27
N ILE A 264 13.54 4.96 1.45
CA ILE A 264 14.90 4.91 1.98
C ILE A 264 15.59 3.61 1.55
N GLU A 265 16.84 3.70 1.13
CA GLU A 265 17.66 2.54 0.79
C GLU A 265 18.24 1.89 2.06
N PRO A 266 18.62 0.59 2.02
CA PRO A 266 19.32 -0.04 3.13
C PRO A 266 20.68 0.63 3.38
N GLY A 267 21.03 0.83 4.66
CA GLY A 267 22.28 1.47 5.06
C GLY A 267 22.18 2.23 6.38
N THR A 268 23.28 2.89 6.76
CA THR A 268 23.40 3.60 8.05
C THR A 268 23.03 5.08 7.91
N TYR A 269 22.00 5.52 8.65
CA TYR A 269 21.50 6.89 8.63
C TYR A 269 21.66 7.55 10.00
N THR A 270 22.01 8.84 10.03
CA THR A 270 22.02 9.63 11.28
C THR A 270 20.68 10.30 11.50
N ILE A 271 20.06 10.06 12.65
CA ILE A 271 18.88 10.76 13.14
C ILE A 271 19.32 11.98 13.95
N VAL A 272 18.69 13.14 13.74
CA VAL A 272 19.01 14.42 14.41
C VAL A 272 17.84 15.04 15.17
N GLU A 273 16.68 14.43 15.13
CA GLU A 273 15.49 14.88 15.84
C GLU A 273 14.55 13.68 16.02
N THR A 274 13.88 13.55 17.16
CA THR A 274 12.86 12.52 17.36
C THR A 274 11.58 13.11 17.94
N THR A 275 10.44 12.51 17.58
CA THR A 275 9.14 12.89 18.12
C THR A 275 8.19 11.70 18.13
N GLN A 276 7.11 11.78 18.91
CA GLN A 276 6.02 10.80 18.91
C GLN A 276 4.75 11.47 18.38
N LYS A 277 4.15 10.88 17.34
CA LYS A 277 2.89 11.34 16.74
C LYS A 277 2.18 10.14 16.13
N GLU A 278 0.85 10.08 16.29
CA GLU A 278 -0.01 8.98 15.80
C GLU A 278 0.38 7.58 16.33
N GLY A 279 0.87 7.50 17.58
CA GLY A 279 1.34 6.24 18.18
C GLY A 279 2.67 5.71 17.62
N HIS A 280 3.29 6.46 16.72
CA HIS A 280 4.54 6.11 16.06
C HIS A 280 5.69 6.98 16.59
N SER A 281 6.86 6.37 16.79
CA SER A 281 8.11 7.08 16.99
C SER A 281 8.65 7.52 15.63
N TRP A 282 9.10 8.76 15.50
CA TRP A 282 9.61 9.33 14.25
C TRP A 282 11.02 9.88 14.44
N GLY A 283 11.86 9.73 13.41
CA GLY A 283 13.23 10.24 13.38
C GLY A 283 13.50 11.09 12.15
N ARG A 284 13.99 12.31 12.34
CA ARG A 284 14.40 13.20 11.25
C ARG A 284 15.81 12.87 10.79
N LEU A 285 15.99 12.67 9.49
CA LEU A 285 17.28 12.37 8.89
C LEU A 285 18.21 13.60 8.87
N LYS A 286 19.49 13.41 9.20
CA LYS A 286 20.54 14.44 9.07
C LYS A 286 20.69 15.00 7.66
N SER A 287 20.32 14.21 6.64
CA SER A 287 20.30 14.64 5.24
C SER A 287 19.25 15.72 4.94
N GLY A 288 18.31 15.98 5.86
CA GLY A 288 17.21 16.90 5.65
C GLY A 288 16.10 16.38 4.73
N GLN A 289 16.22 15.14 4.22
CA GLN A 289 15.25 14.54 3.28
C GLN A 289 13.86 14.31 3.90
N GLY A 290 13.76 14.23 5.23
CA GLY A 290 12.49 14.10 5.93
C GLY A 290 12.58 13.24 7.19
N TRP A 291 11.44 12.66 7.55
CA TRP A 291 11.21 11.81 8.71
C TRP A 291 11.02 10.36 8.29
N ILE A 292 11.55 9.43 9.07
CA ILE A 292 11.26 8.00 8.97
C ILE A 292 10.55 7.51 10.23
N SER A 293 9.74 6.44 10.11
CA SER A 293 9.23 5.74 11.29
C SER A 293 10.37 5.00 11.98
N LEU A 294 10.50 5.22 13.29
CA LEU A 294 11.37 4.50 14.21
C LEU A 294 10.54 3.58 15.13
N THR A 295 9.30 3.28 14.76
CA THR A 295 8.36 2.53 15.62
C THR A 295 8.83 1.09 15.84
N ASP A 296 9.48 0.49 14.84
CA ASP A 296 10.17 -0.81 14.92
C ASP A 296 11.47 -0.77 15.75
N LEU A 297 11.92 0.43 16.13
CA LEU A 297 13.32 0.71 16.50
C LEU A 297 13.55 1.13 17.94
N HIS A 298 12.54 1.66 18.65
CA HIS A 298 12.43 1.74 20.12
C HIS A 298 11.13 2.50 20.47
N ASN A 299 10.06 1.75 20.76
CA ASN A 299 9.14 2.15 21.82
C ASN A 299 9.45 1.21 22.99
N PRO A 300 9.46 1.65 24.27
CA PRO A 300 9.28 0.69 25.35
C PRO A 300 7.94 0.01 25.08
N VAL A 301 7.96 -1.27 24.73
CA VAL A 301 6.73 -2.04 24.49
C VAL A 301 5.86 -1.84 25.74
N PRO A 302 4.59 -1.37 25.60
CA PRO A 302 3.71 -1.22 26.75
C PRO A 302 3.78 -2.50 27.55
N GLN A 303 4.19 -2.42 28.81
CA GLN A 303 4.37 -3.60 29.64
C GLN A 303 2.97 -4.12 29.98
N VAL A 304 2.41 -4.91 29.07
CA VAL A 304 1.16 -5.63 29.28
C VAL A 304 1.39 -6.59 30.43
N ASP A 305 0.40 -6.71 31.30
CA ASP A 305 0.43 -7.69 32.38
C ASP A 305 0.31 -9.11 31.79
N THR A 306 1.45 -9.65 31.37
CA THR A 306 1.56 -10.96 30.72
C THR A 306 1.16 -12.12 31.63
N LYS A 307 0.90 -11.86 32.92
CA LYS A 307 0.36 -12.82 33.89
C LYS A 307 -1.17 -12.94 33.84
N ASN A 308 -1.85 -11.96 33.24
CA ASN A 308 -3.32 -11.88 33.17
C ASN A 308 -3.83 -11.81 31.71
N LEU A 309 -3.14 -12.46 30.77
CA LEU A 309 -3.57 -12.52 29.38
C LEU A 309 -4.80 -13.40 29.20
N THR A 310 -5.75 -12.91 28.40
CA THR A 310 -6.88 -13.71 27.91
C THR A 310 -6.45 -14.73 26.88
N THR A 311 -7.22 -15.82 26.74
CA THR A 311 -7.00 -16.86 25.72
C THR A 311 -6.75 -16.29 24.33
N ASP A 312 -7.48 -15.26 23.92
CA ASP A 312 -7.34 -14.71 22.57
C ASP A 312 -6.11 -13.79 22.42
N GLN A 313 -5.66 -13.11 23.49
CA GLN A 313 -4.36 -12.44 23.50
C GLN A 313 -3.20 -13.44 23.40
N VAL A 314 -3.27 -14.57 24.12
CA VAL A 314 -2.26 -15.64 24.01
C VAL A 314 -2.22 -16.21 22.59
N LYS A 315 -3.38 -16.47 21.97
CA LYS A 315 -3.44 -16.90 20.56
C LYS A 315 -2.85 -15.86 19.61
N ALA A 316 -3.15 -14.57 19.81
CA ALA A 316 -2.61 -13.49 18.98
C ALA A 316 -1.08 -13.40 19.10
N TRP A 317 -0.55 -13.55 20.31
CA TRP A 317 0.90 -13.55 20.55
C TRP A 317 1.61 -14.72 19.86
N VAL A 318 1.05 -15.92 20.00
CA VAL A 318 1.58 -17.12 19.35
C VAL A 318 1.45 -17.02 17.83
N MET A 319 0.34 -16.51 17.29
CA MET A 319 0.19 -16.27 15.84
C MET A 319 1.22 -15.28 15.29
N ASP A 320 1.63 -14.27 16.06
CA ASP A 320 2.65 -13.31 15.66
C ASP A 320 4.01 -13.97 15.51
N ASP A 321 4.50 -14.64 16.56
CA ASP A 321 5.78 -15.36 16.50
C ASP A 321 5.77 -16.45 15.42
N LEU A 322 4.71 -17.26 15.40
CA LEU A 322 4.55 -18.38 14.47
C LEU A 322 4.61 -17.92 13.01
N PHE A 323 3.94 -16.81 12.67
CA PHE A 323 3.95 -16.24 11.32
C PHE A 323 5.03 -15.17 11.09
N SER A 324 5.98 -15.01 12.02
CA SER A 324 7.26 -14.34 11.75
C SER A 324 8.27 -15.29 11.06
N ARG A 325 8.08 -16.61 11.23
CA ARG A 325 8.97 -17.67 10.73
C ARG A 325 8.63 -18.05 9.29
N SER A 326 9.62 -17.99 8.39
CA SER A 326 9.44 -18.26 6.94
C SER A 326 8.74 -19.59 6.65
N VAL A 327 9.14 -20.66 7.34
CA VAL A 327 8.59 -22.02 7.19
C VAL A 327 7.06 -22.06 7.34
N MET A 328 6.49 -21.30 8.26
CA MET A 328 5.04 -21.25 8.48
C MET A 328 4.31 -20.37 7.46
N ILE A 329 4.90 -19.24 7.07
CA ILE A 329 4.35 -18.31 6.07
C ILE A 329 4.26 -18.97 4.68
N GLU A 330 5.28 -19.75 4.32
CA GLU A 330 5.37 -20.45 3.04
C GLU A 330 4.40 -21.62 2.95
N LYS A 331 4.23 -22.39 4.04
CA LYS A 331 3.47 -23.65 4.05
C LYS A 331 1.98 -23.48 4.39
N TYR A 332 1.61 -22.49 5.21
CA TYR A 332 0.24 -22.37 5.75
C TYR A 332 -0.34 -20.95 5.70
N ARG A 333 -1.67 -20.85 5.87
CA ARG A 333 -2.38 -19.58 6.09
C ARG A 333 -2.83 -19.46 7.54
N LYS A 334 -2.89 -18.23 8.09
CA LYS A 334 -3.31 -17.95 9.47
C LYS A 334 -4.65 -18.62 9.87
N ASN A 335 -5.59 -18.76 8.93
CA ASN A 335 -6.90 -19.38 9.16
C ASN A 335 -6.92 -20.92 9.10
N GLN A 336 -5.82 -21.58 8.76
CA GLN A 336 -5.68 -23.05 8.79
C GLN A 336 -5.10 -23.55 10.12
N VAL A 337 -4.52 -22.65 10.90
CA VAL A 337 -3.84 -22.95 12.17
C VAL A 337 -4.83 -22.81 13.32
N VAL A 338 -4.86 -23.82 14.19
CA VAL A 338 -5.66 -23.85 15.42
C VAL A 338 -4.74 -23.90 16.62
N ILE A 339 -4.90 -22.95 17.54
CA ILE A 339 -4.09 -22.83 18.76
C ILE A 339 -4.98 -23.17 19.97
N SER A 340 -4.56 -24.18 20.72
CA SER A 340 -5.23 -24.62 21.95
C SER A 340 -4.48 -24.08 23.16
N VAL A 341 -5.10 -23.19 23.94
CA VAL A 341 -4.49 -22.57 25.13
C VAL A 341 -5.00 -23.28 26.39
N ARG A 342 -4.09 -23.61 27.31
CA ARG A 342 -4.37 -24.28 28.59
C ARG A 342 -3.45 -23.79 29.70
N MET A 343 -4.00 -23.69 30.92
CA MET A 343 -3.18 -23.58 32.13
C MET A 343 -2.72 -24.98 32.54
N ALA A 344 -1.46 -25.17 32.88
CA ALA A 344 -0.92 -26.44 33.37
C ALA A 344 -0.72 -26.45 34.90
N GLU A 345 -0.44 -27.62 35.46
CA GLU A 345 -0.27 -27.82 36.92
C GLU A 345 0.97 -27.11 37.49
N ASP A 346 1.95 -26.76 36.63
CA ASP A 346 3.11 -25.94 36.97
C ASP A 346 2.78 -24.43 37.13
N GLY A 347 1.53 -24.04 36.86
CA GLY A 347 1.07 -22.66 36.90
C GLY A 347 1.45 -21.82 35.69
N LEU A 348 1.99 -22.42 34.62
CA LEU A 348 2.29 -21.76 33.36
C LEU A 348 1.14 -21.92 32.36
N VAL A 349 1.03 -20.95 31.45
CA VAL A 349 0.09 -21.01 30.32
C VAL A 349 0.80 -21.61 29.12
N TYR A 350 0.30 -22.74 28.63
CA TYR A 350 0.76 -23.40 27.40
C TYR A 350 -0.20 -23.13 26.25
N ALA A 351 0.34 -23.04 25.04
CA ALA A 351 -0.40 -22.88 23.80
C ALA A 351 0.15 -23.85 22.75
N ASP A 352 -0.63 -24.89 22.46
CA ASP A 352 -0.26 -25.96 21.53
C ASP A 352 -0.82 -25.65 20.14
N VAL A 353 0.04 -25.59 19.12
CA VAL A 353 -0.33 -25.30 17.73
C VAL A 353 -0.71 -26.59 17.01
N THR A 354 -1.73 -26.55 16.17
CA THR A 354 -2.15 -27.66 15.29
C THR A 354 -2.59 -27.12 13.92
N VAL A 355 -2.46 -27.95 12.88
CA VAL A 355 -2.98 -27.65 11.53
C VAL A 355 -3.89 -28.80 11.10
N PRO A 356 -5.20 -28.76 11.38
CA PRO A 356 -6.11 -29.88 11.11
C PRO A 356 -6.19 -30.32 9.64
N SER A 357 -5.76 -29.46 8.70
CA SER A 357 -5.71 -29.77 7.27
C SER A 357 -4.40 -30.47 6.81
N ASP A 358 -3.39 -30.59 7.66
CA ASP A 358 -2.12 -31.27 7.34
C ASP A 358 -1.86 -32.43 8.32
N PRO A 359 -2.07 -33.69 7.91
CA PRO A 359 -1.86 -34.85 8.78
C PRO A 359 -0.38 -35.13 9.07
N ASN A 360 0.55 -34.48 8.36
CA ASN A 360 2.00 -34.57 8.60
C ASN A 360 2.53 -33.37 9.41
N PHE A 361 1.65 -32.53 9.96
CA PHE A 361 2.06 -31.48 10.89
C PHE A 361 2.36 -32.10 12.26
N GLU A 362 3.61 -32.04 12.71
CA GLU A 362 4.05 -32.58 14.00
C GLU A 362 3.85 -31.51 15.10
N PRO A 363 2.83 -31.62 15.98
CA PRO A 363 2.51 -30.52 16.91
C PRO A 363 3.56 -30.28 17.99
N ARG A 364 4.44 -31.27 18.21
CA ARG A 364 5.47 -31.26 19.27
C ARG A 364 6.57 -30.23 19.04
N ASP A 365 6.81 -29.86 17.79
CA ASP A 365 7.81 -28.85 17.41
C ASP A 365 7.25 -27.42 17.51
N TRP A 366 5.93 -27.28 17.69
CA TRP A 366 5.19 -26.02 17.61
C TRP A 366 4.35 -25.80 18.88
N SER A 367 4.95 -26.04 20.04
CA SER A 367 4.36 -25.71 21.34
C SER A 367 4.96 -24.40 21.89
N TYR A 368 4.12 -23.62 22.56
CA TYR A 368 4.50 -22.36 23.18
C TYR A 368 4.11 -22.36 24.66
N ARG A 369 4.80 -21.55 25.46
CA ARG A 369 4.39 -21.26 26.84
C ARG A 369 4.75 -19.84 27.26
N ILE A 370 4.03 -19.33 28.25
CA ILE A 370 4.38 -18.07 28.93
C ILE A 370 5.07 -18.44 30.24
N ASN A 371 6.31 -18.01 30.41
CA ASN A 371 7.11 -18.35 31.59
C ASN A 371 6.73 -17.47 32.81
N SER A 372 7.35 -17.72 33.97
CA SER A 372 7.05 -16.99 35.22
C SER A 372 7.46 -15.51 35.23
N ARG A 373 8.30 -15.08 34.28
CA ARG A 373 8.63 -13.67 34.01
C ARG A 373 7.61 -13.02 33.07
N GLY A 374 6.76 -13.82 32.44
CA GLY A 374 5.79 -13.36 31.46
C GLY A 374 6.40 -13.17 30.07
N GLU A 375 7.45 -13.90 29.73
CA GLU A 375 8.06 -13.96 28.40
C GLU A 375 7.44 -15.14 27.61
N LEU A 376 7.30 -15.01 26.29
CA LEU A 376 6.84 -16.09 25.41
C LEU A 376 8.03 -16.98 25.04
N GLU A 377 7.97 -18.23 25.45
CA GLU A 377 8.92 -19.27 25.08
C GLU A 377 8.32 -20.20 24.01
N ALA A 378 9.13 -20.61 23.05
CA ALA A 378 8.78 -21.62 22.05
C ALA A 378 9.58 -22.91 22.28
N SER A 379 8.99 -24.04 21.88
CA SER A 379 9.66 -25.34 21.89
C SER A 379 10.73 -25.42 20.81
N GLU A 380 11.88 -25.98 21.16
CA GLU A 380 12.81 -26.61 20.23
C GLU A 380 12.92 -28.08 20.63
N TYR A 381 12.60 -29.00 19.71
CA TYR A 381 12.78 -30.42 19.95
C TYR A 381 14.23 -30.79 19.64
N ASP A 382 15.01 -31.12 20.67
CA ASP A 382 16.36 -31.63 20.45
C ASP A 382 16.28 -33.03 19.84
N THR A 383 17.08 -33.26 18.81
CA THR A 383 17.14 -34.54 18.10
C THR A 383 18.13 -35.51 18.74
N ASP A 384 18.84 -35.10 19.78
CA ASP A 384 19.70 -35.96 20.60
C ASP A 384 18.87 -36.99 21.41
N PRO A 385 18.98 -38.30 21.09
CA PRO A 385 18.22 -39.34 21.78
C PRO A 385 18.64 -39.55 23.25
N GLU A 386 19.76 -39.00 23.72
CA GLU A 386 20.18 -39.12 25.12
C GLU A 386 19.59 -38.03 26.03
N GLN A 387 19.14 -36.90 25.47
CA GLN A 387 18.61 -35.76 26.23
C GLN A 387 17.07 -35.58 26.13
N GLY A 388 16.41 -36.41 25.30
CA GLY A 388 14.96 -36.54 25.07
C GLY A 388 14.00 -35.66 25.88
N GLY A 389 13.99 -34.36 25.59
CA GLY A 389 13.22 -33.35 26.29
C GLY A 389 12.96 -32.13 25.42
N VAL A 390 11.91 -31.38 25.74
CA VAL A 390 11.58 -30.14 25.03
C VAL A 390 12.43 -29.01 25.60
N ASN A 391 13.34 -28.48 24.78
CA ASN A 391 14.06 -27.26 25.11
C ASN A 391 13.13 -26.06 24.87
N TRP A 392 13.28 -25.02 25.70
CA TRP A 392 12.47 -23.82 25.62
C TRP A 392 13.39 -22.60 25.50
N TYR A 393 13.20 -21.82 24.45
CA TYR A 393 13.91 -20.56 24.24
C TYR A 393 12.91 -19.40 24.22
N VAL A 394 13.35 -18.23 24.71
CA VAL A 394 12.53 -17.01 24.66
C VAL A 394 12.42 -16.57 23.20
N ALA A 395 11.22 -16.74 22.65
CA ALA A 395 10.87 -16.31 21.30
C ALA A 395 10.54 -14.80 21.30
N GLN A 396 9.77 -14.33 22.29
CA GLN A 396 9.48 -12.92 22.49
C GLN A 396 9.50 -12.51 23.97
N HIS A 397 10.09 -11.34 24.25
CA HIS A 397 10.20 -10.82 25.62
C HIS A 397 8.98 -9.98 26.05
N TYR A 398 8.12 -9.55 25.11
CA TYR A 398 7.00 -8.65 25.37
C TYR A 398 5.81 -8.97 24.45
N TYR A 399 4.58 -8.79 24.94
CA TYR A 399 3.36 -8.90 24.13
C TYR A 399 3.08 -7.60 23.37
N LEU A 400 2.76 -7.71 22.09
CA LEU A 400 2.40 -6.60 21.22
C LEU A 400 0.87 -6.58 20.99
N GLU A 401 0.17 -5.67 21.66
CA GLU A 401 -1.30 -5.53 21.57
C GLU A 401 -1.81 -5.25 20.14
N ASN A 402 -0.94 -4.74 19.26
CA ASN A 402 -1.21 -4.45 17.85
C ASN A 402 -0.63 -5.49 16.86
N SER A 403 -0.23 -6.70 17.30
CA SER A 403 0.28 -7.75 16.37
C SER A 403 -0.75 -8.30 15.37
N VAL A 404 -1.99 -7.81 15.45
CA VAL A 404 -3.06 -8.06 14.49
C VAL A 404 -3.37 -6.79 13.70
N ASN A 405 -2.51 -6.44 12.74
CA ASN A 405 -2.85 -5.79 11.46
C ASN A 405 -1.68 -5.87 10.46
#